data_AF-A0A6J4PP24-F1
#
_entry.id   AF-A0A6J4PP24-F1
#
_cell.length_a   1.000
_cell.length_b   1.000
_cell.length_c   1.000
_cell.angle_alpha   90.00
_cell.angle_beta   90.00
_cell.angle_gamma   90.00
#
_symmetry.space_group_name_H-M   'P 1'
#
loop_
_entity.id
_entity.type
_entity.pdbx_description
1 polymer ?
#
loop_
_entity_poly.entity_id
_entity_poly.type
_entity_poly.pdbx_seq_one_letter_code
_entity_poly.pdbx_strand_id
1 'polypeptide(L)'
;MLSRPPSTSAESTTDETGAPTNVSGSSSDLERSGTDSQHTEDPAVATDRSHLDEAIGASLAWYDDIHAMHGIRTVVRDGLWRSTGPALPWHSIAKTLHPDLRDDAVASAVADRTDCSVADTYGTLDLSPYGFTLLFEAQWLRHPGGPSTRGPHLPEQWSVIDSADRLATWSAIHDYAGVLTEEALSHPRLTVLARYQGMDMLAGAVLNDAGPTVGLSNLWSLDGHSSDVDGALAAAHTMYPGHPVTAYAQGDELARLTQLGFVPLGPHRVWLRSGSTP
;
A
#
# COMPACT_ATOMS: atom_id res chain seq x y z
N MET A 1 -2.85 -2.32 0.73
CA MET A 1 -3.77 -2.62 1.85
C MET A 1 -4.96 -1.67 1.77
N LEU A 2 -6.13 -2.24 1.59
CA LEU A 2 -7.31 -1.48 1.26
C LEU A 2 -7.90 -0.87 2.53
N SER A 3 -7.74 0.45 2.72
CA SER A 3 -8.66 1.20 3.58
C SER A 3 -10.03 1.21 2.89
N ARG A 4 -11.11 0.90 3.62
CA ARG A 4 -12.48 0.74 3.11
C ARG A 4 -12.90 1.95 2.27
N PRO A 5 -13.39 1.79 1.02
CA PRO A 5 -13.97 2.91 0.29
C PRO A 5 -15.29 3.35 0.95
N PRO A 6 -15.59 4.67 1.01
CA PRO A 6 -16.88 5.15 1.49
C PRO A 6 -18.01 4.80 0.49
N SER A 7 -19.16 4.37 1.01
CA SER A 7 -20.36 4.10 0.21
C SER A 7 -20.89 5.39 -0.42
N THR A 8 -20.77 5.52 -1.75
CA THR A 8 -21.44 6.58 -2.51
C THR A 8 -22.67 6.03 -3.21
N SER A 9 -23.85 6.48 -2.76
CA SER A 9 -25.12 6.34 -3.47
C SER A 9 -25.06 7.13 -4.78
N ALA A 10 -25.35 6.46 -5.90
CA ALA A 10 -25.38 7.05 -7.22
C ALA A 10 -26.69 7.81 -7.47
N GLU A 11 -26.59 9.08 -7.89
CA GLU A 11 -27.64 9.75 -8.66
C GLU A 11 -27.18 9.89 -10.11
N SER A 12 -28.07 9.46 -11.00
CA SER A 12 -27.90 9.39 -12.45
C SER A 12 -28.44 10.65 -13.10
N THR A 13 -27.66 11.27 -13.99
CA THR A 13 -28.19 12.12 -15.06
C THR A 13 -27.41 11.91 -16.37
N THR A 14 -28.17 11.47 -17.36
CA THR A 14 -27.90 11.46 -18.80
C THR A 14 -27.79 12.87 -19.38
N ASP A 15 -26.94 13.12 -20.40
CA ASP A 15 -27.40 13.24 -21.79
C ASP A 15 -26.27 13.42 -22.84
N GLU A 16 -26.60 13.03 -24.07
CA GLU A 16 -26.09 13.23 -25.45
C GLU A 16 -25.23 14.50 -25.76
N THR A 17 -24.47 14.70 -26.85
CA THR A 17 -24.11 14.04 -28.14
C THR A 17 -22.97 14.89 -28.79
N GLY A 18 -22.21 14.34 -29.76
CA GLY A 18 -21.64 15.15 -30.87
C GLY A 18 -20.16 14.94 -31.25
N ALA A 19 -19.92 14.16 -32.29
CA ALA A 19 -18.75 14.25 -33.21
C ALA A 19 -19.19 15.00 -34.50
N PRO A 20 -18.36 15.41 -35.50
CA PRO A 20 -17.04 14.91 -35.96
C PRO A 20 -16.00 16.04 -36.25
N THR A 21 -14.78 15.93 -36.81
CA THR A 21 -14.26 15.25 -38.03
C THR A 21 -12.72 15.46 -38.14
N ASN A 22 -12.06 14.56 -38.88
CA ASN A 22 -10.63 14.51 -39.30
C ASN A 22 -10.04 15.76 -39.97
N VAL A 23 -8.72 15.97 -39.83
CA VAL A 23 -7.79 16.28 -40.95
C VAL A 23 -6.41 15.64 -40.70
N SER A 24 -5.93 14.93 -41.71
CA SER A 24 -4.62 14.30 -41.85
C SER A 24 -3.50 15.29 -42.21
N GLY A 25 -2.28 15.04 -41.73
CA GLY A 25 -1.05 15.68 -42.19
C GLY A 25 0.13 14.72 -42.05
N SER A 26 0.82 14.48 -43.15
CA SER A 26 1.79 13.39 -43.37
C SER A 26 3.24 13.88 -43.29
N SER A 27 4.12 12.98 -42.84
CA SER A 27 5.53 12.76 -43.23
C SER A 27 6.58 13.84 -42.91
N SER A 28 7.62 13.44 -42.16
CA SER A 28 8.94 13.16 -42.77
C SER A 28 9.95 12.68 -41.73
N ASP A 29 10.64 11.61 -42.10
CA ASP A 29 11.79 10.99 -41.44
C ASP A 29 12.94 11.97 -41.17
N LEU A 30 13.60 11.79 -40.02
CA LEU A 30 15.02 12.11 -39.92
C LEU A 30 15.69 11.12 -38.95
N GLU A 31 16.42 10.18 -39.55
CA GLU A 31 17.44 9.40 -38.85
C GLU A 31 18.45 10.34 -38.17
N ARG A 32 18.67 10.15 -36.87
CA ARG A 32 19.94 10.51 -36.23
C ARG A 32 20.44 9.39 -35.34
N SER A 33 21.48 8.76 -35.86
CA SER A 33 22.46 7.97 -35.12
C SER A 33 23.18 8.85 -34.08
N GLY A 34 23.45 8.25 -32.90
CA GLY A 34 24.52 8.66 -32.00
C GLY A 34 24.09 9.49 -30.79
N THR A 35 23.90 8.83 -29.65
CA THR A 35 24.79 8.90 -28.47
C THR A 35 24.23 7.96 -27.41
N ASP A 36 25.06 7.02 -26.95
CA ASP A 36 24.83 6.25 -25.72
C ASP A 36 24.96 7.24 -24.55
N SER A 37 23.87 7.97 -24.31
CA SER A 37 23.75 8.89 -23.19
C SER A 37 23.53 8.03 -21.96
N GLN A 38 24.61 7.79 -21.20
CA GLN A 38 24.47 7.51 -19.77
C GLN A 38 23.70 8.68 -19.17
N HIS A 39 22.38 8.53 -19.06
CA HIS A 39 21.50 9.46 -18.37
C HIS A 39 21.86 9.36 -16.90
N THR A 40 22.73 10.25 -16.43
CA THR A 40 22.90 10.49 -15.01
C THR A 40 21.60 11.10 -14.52
N GLU A 41 20.80 10.30 -13.80
CA GLU A 41 19.55 10.74 -13.21
C GLU A 41 19.80 11.93 -12.26
N ASP A 42 18.87 12.90 -12.26
CA ASP A 42 18.96 14.05 -11.35
C ASP A 42 18.99 13.54 -9.90
N PRO A 43 19.95 13.98 -9.05
CA PRO A 43 20.06 13.52 -7.67
C PRO A 43 18.78 13.67 -6.84
N ALA A 44 17.94 14.67 -7.12
CA ALA A 44 16.65 14.82 -6.45
C ALA A 44 15.69 13.69 -6.86
N VAL A 45 15.61 13.39 -8.16
CA VAL A 45 14.79 12.29 -8.70
C VAL A 45 15.30 10.94 -8.18
N ALA A 46 16.61 10.75 -8.13
CA ALA A 46 17.23 9.54 -7.57
C ALA A 46 16.92 9.38 -6.06
N THR A 47 16.85 10.48 -5.31
CA THR A 47 16.48 10.46 -3.88
C THR A 47 15.01 10.12 -3.70
N ASP A 48 14.11 10.73 -4.48
CA ASP A 48 12.68 10.43 -4.44
C ASP A 48 12.40 8.98 -4.86
N ARG A 49 13.12 8.48 -5.88
CA ARG A 49 13.10 7.06 -6.28
C ARG A 49 13.54 6.16 -5.13
N SER A 50 14.66 6.48 -4.46
CA SER A 50 15.14 5.71 -3.30
C SER A 50 14.12 5.68 -2.17
N HIS A 51 13.46 6.79 -1.86
CA HIS A 51 12.42 6.83 -0.83
C HIS A 51 11.17 6.03 -1.24
N LEU A 52 10.79 6.06 -2.52
CA LEU A 52 9.71 5.23 -3.04
C LEU A 52 10.06 3.74 -2.91
N ASP A 53 11.27 3.34 -3.28
CA ASP A 53 11.74 1.96 -3.17
C ASP A 53 11.77 1.49 -1.70
N GLU A 54 12.14 2.35 -0.75
CA GLU A 54 12.04 2.09 0.69
C GLU A 54 10.59 1.83 1.14
N ALA A 55 9.63 2.65 0.70
CA ALA A 55 8.22 2.48 1.03
C ALA A 55 7.63 1.20 0.42
N ILE A 56 8.00 0.90 -0.83
CA ILE A 56 7.61 -0.34 -1.51
C ILE A 56 8.24 -1.55 -0.79
N GLY A 57 9.50 -1.44 -0.38
CA GLY A 57 10.22 -2.45 0.39
C GLY A 57 9.56 -2.76 1.73
N ALA A 58 9.12 -1.74 2.47
CA ALA A 58 8.36 -1.92 3.71
C ALA A 58 7.03 -2.65 3.46
N SER A 59 6.31 -2.30 2.40
CA SER A 59 5.09 -3.02 2.01
C SER A 59 5.37 -4.45 1.52
N LEU A 60 6.49 -4.70 0.86
CA LEU A 60 6.90 -6.04 0.42
C LEU A 60 7.21 -6.94 1.62
N ALA A 61 7.98 -6.42 2.59
CA ALA A 61 8.29 -7.13 3.84
C ALA A 61 7.01 -7.53 4.59
N TRP A 62 6.02 -6.64 4.64
CA TRP A 62 4.70 -6.95 5.16
C TRP A 62 4.02 -8.11 4.41
N TYR A 63 4.01 -8.07 3.08
CA TYR A 63 3.42 -9.14 2.27
C TYR A 63 4.11 -10.48 2.53
N ASP A 64 5.44 -10.53 2.58
CA ASP A 64 6.18 -11.75 2.86
C ASP A 64 5.89 -12.29 4.27
N ASP A 65 5.87 -11.44 5.30
CA ASP A 65 5.59 -11.86 6.68
C ASP A 65 4.18 -12.44 6.81
N ILE A 66 3.18 -11.75 6.28
CA ILE A 66 1.80 -12.25 6.33
C ILE A 66 1.67 -13.56 5.55
N HIS A 67 2.25 -13.68 4.35
CA HIS A 67 2.17 -14.95 3.61
C HIS A 67 2.91 -16.08 4.33
N ALA A 68 4.04 -15.81 4.98
CA ALA A 68 4.79 -16.78 5.76
C ALA A 68 3.98 -17.30 6.97
N MET A 69 3.29 -16.41 7.70
CA MET A 69 2.37 -16.80 8.79
C MET A 69 1.24 -17.74 8.35
N HIS A 70 0.87 -17.66 7.06
CA HIS A 70 -0.14 -18.53 6.44
C HIS A 70 0.46 -19.79 5.79
N GLY A 71 1.78 -19.99 5.90
CA GLY A 71 2.48 -21.10 5.23
C GLY A 71 2.44 -21.00 3.70
N ILE A 72 2.18 -19.81 3.15
CA ILE A 72 2.09 -19.57 1.72
C ILE A 72 3.45 -19.13 1.21
N ARG A 73 3.97 -19.88 0.25
CA ARG A 73 5.22 -19.52 -0.43
C ARG A 73 5.03 -18.32 -1.36
N THR A 74 6.05 -17.47 -1.38
CA THR A 74 6.17 -16.32 -2.29
C THR A 74 7.39 -16.50 -3.19
N VAL A 75 7.41 -15.82 -4.34
CA VAL A 75 8.53 -15.83 -5.27
C VAL A 75 8.71 -14.44 -5.88
N VAL A 76 9.96 -14.04 -6.11
CA VAL A 76 10.30 -12.88 -6.94
C VAL A 76 10.95 -13.38 -8.22
N ARG A 77 10.43 -12.95 -9.37
CA ARG A 77 11.01 -13.21 -10.69
C ARG A 77 10.80 -11.99 -11.58
N ASP A 78 11.84 -11.57 -12.29
CA ASP A 78 11.77 -10.51 -13.31
C ASP A 78 11.12 -9.21 -12.81
N GLY A 79 11.45 -8.81 -11.56
CA GLY A 79 10.89 -7.60 -10.95
C GLY A 79 9.43 -7.72 -10.50
N LEU A 80 8.85 -8.91 -10.47
CA LEU A 80 7.50 -9.18 -9.96
C LEU A 80 7.56 -10.11 -8.75
N TRP A 81 7.04 -9.65 -7.62
CA TRP A 81 6.72 -10.52 -6.49
C TRP A 81 5.38 -11.22 -6.74
N ARG A 82 5.27 -12.50 -6.36
CA ARG A 82 4.04 -13.30 -6.49
C ARG A 82 3.84 -14.26 -5.33
N SER A 83 2.60 -14.39 -4.89
CA SER A 83 2.13 -15.51 -4.06
C SER A 83 1.93 -16.76 -4.92
N THR A 84 2.39 -17.92 -4.44
CA THR A 84 2.13 -19.20 -5.10
C THR A 84 0.81 -19.83 -4.66
N GLY A 85 0.26 -19.38 -3.53
CA GLY A 85 -0.99 -19.86 -2.95
C GLY A 85 -2.21 -19.04 -3.40
N PRO A 86 -3.36 -19.22 -2.73
CA PRO A 86 -4.52 -18.34 -2.90
C PRO A 86 -4.21 -16.91 -2.43
N ALA A 87 -5.00 -15.95 -2.90
CA ALA A 87 -4.96 -14.59 -2.38
C ALA A 87 -5.41 -14.59 -0.91
N LEU A 88 -4.61 -13.99 -0.03
CA LEU A 88 -5.09 -13.65 1.31
C LEU A 88 -6.03 -12.44 1.23
N PRO A 89 -7.05 -12.34 2.10
CA PRO A 89 -7.88 -11.15 2.15
C PRO A 89 -7.03 -9.88 2.23
N TRP A 90 -7.43 -8.86 1.48
CA TRP A 90 -6.76 -7.55 1.39
C TRP A 90 -5.35 -7.54 0.78
N HIS A 91 -4.89 -8.66 0.22
CA HIS A 91 -3.58 -8.79 -0.43
C HIS A 91 -3.70 -9.20 -1.89
N SER A 92 -2.97 -8.48 -2.74
CA SER A 92 -2.77 -8.85 -4.15
C SER A 92 -1.90 -10.09 -4.29
N ILE A 93 -2.17 -10.91 -5.30
CA ILE A 93 -1.37 -12.12 -5.57
C ILE A 93 -0.03 -11.79 -6.22
N ALA A 94 0.12 -10.57 -6.74
CA ALA A 94 1.32 -10.09 -7.38
C ALA A 94 1.54 -8.61 -7.05
N LYS A 95 2.80 -8.20 -6.99
CA LYS A 95 3.23 -6.84 -6.68
C LYS A 95 4.43 -6.47 -7.53
N THR A 96 4.34 -5.36 -8.27
CA THR A 96 5.49 -4.88 -9.06
C THR A 96 6.59 -4.40 -8.13
N LEU A 97 7.85 -4.68 -8.48
CA LEU A 97 9.05 -4.27 -7.75
C LEU A 97 9.99 -3.42 -8.61
N HIS A 98 9.65 -3.19 -9.88
CA HIS A 98 10.39 -2.32 -10.77
C HIS A 98 9.40 -1.47 -11.62
N PRO A 99 9.73 -0.23 -12.00
CA PRO A 99 8.83 0.62 -12.77
C PRO A 99 8.66 0.16 -14.23
N ASP A 100 9.67 -0.50 -14.81
CA ASP A 100 9.72 -0.85 -16.23
C ASP A 100 9.10 -2.22 -16.58
N LEU A 101 8.24 -2.76 -15.71
CA LEU A 101 7.51 -3.99 -16.06
C LEU A 101 6.52 -3.70 -17.19
N ARG A 102 6.44 -4.64 -18.14
CA ARG A 102 5.49 -4.57 -19.24
C ARG A 102 4.13 -5.13 -18.83
N ASP A 103 3.05 -4.48 -19.27
CA ASP A 103 1.67 -4.90 -18.98
C ASP A 103 1.40 -6.37 -19.37
N ASP A 104 1.86 -6.78 -20.56
CA ASP A 104 1.69 -8.13 -21.10
C ASP A 104 2.39 -9.19 -20.25
N ALA A 105 3.61 -8.91 -19.79
CA ALA A 105 4.39 -9.79 -18.94
C ALA A 105 3.72 -9.99 -17.57
N VAL A 106 3.22 -8.91 -16.97
CA VAL A 106 2.51 -8.97 -15.67
C VAL A 106 1.20 -9.74 -15.82
N ALA A 107 0.40 -9.44 -16.84
CA ALA A 107 -0.86 -10.13 -17.10
C ALA A 107 -0.64 -11.63 -17.39
N SER A 108 0.40 -11.97 -18.16
CA SER A 108 0.78 -13.35 -18.46
C SER A 108 1.21 -14.10 -17.21
N ALA A 109 1.98 -13.45 -16.33
CA ALA A 109 2.45 -14.07 -15.10
C ALA A 109 1.28 -14.57 -14.24
N VAL A 110 0.17 -13.82 -14.17
CA VAL A 110 -1.02 -14.20 -13.39
C VAL A 110 -2.14 -14.84 -14.21
N ALA A 111 -1.89 -15.24 -15.46
CA ALA A 111 -2.93 -15.77 -16.36
C ALA A 111 -3.58 -17.07 -15.84
N ASP A 112 -2.93 -17.79 -14.94
CA ASP A 112 -3.42 -18.99 -14.27
C ASP A 112 -4.38 -18.72 -13.10
N ARG A 113 -4.81 -17.46 -12.91
CA ARG A 113 -5.72 -17.04 -11.84
C ARG A 113 -6.94 -16.33 -12.42
N THR A 114 -8.12 -16.89 -12.19
CA THR A 114 -9.39 -16.34 -12.71
C THR A 114 -9.92 -15.17 -11.89
N ASP A 115 -9.74 -15.22 -10.57
CA ASP A 115 -10.06 -14.12 -9.64
C ASP A 115 -8.80 -13.73 -8.89
N CYS A 116 -8.31 -12.52 -9.14
CA CYS A 116 -7.05 -12.04 -8.58
C CYS A 116 -6.89 -10.53 -8.64
N SER A 117 -5.95 -10.01 -7.85
CA SER A 117 -5.51 -8.63 -7.96
C SER A 117 -4.00 -8.50 -8.08
N VAL A 118 -3.57 -7.42 -8.74
CA VAL A 118 -2.17 -7.02 -8.92
C VAL A 118 -1.97 -5.65 -8.29
N ALA A 119 -0.99 -5.56 -7.39
CA ALA A 119 -0.53 -4.31 -6.82
C ALA A 119 0.54 -3.71 -7.73
N ASP A 120 0.16 -2.73 -8.53
CA ASP A 120 1.10 -1.88 -9.26
C ASP A 120 1.63 -0.80 -8.31
N THR A 121 2.86 -0.97 -7.85
CA THR A 121 3.47 -0.11 -6.83
C THR A 121 4.17 1.11 -7.39
N TYR A 122 4.29 1.22 -8.71
CA TYR A 122 4.86 2.39 -9.39
C TYR A 122 3.81 3.16 -10.21
N GLY A 123 2.60 2.60 -10.37
CA GLY A 123 1.50 3.19 -11.11
C GLY A 123 1.75 3.30 -12.61
N THR A 124 2.66 2.48 -13.16
CA THR A 124 3.10 2.53 -14.56
C THR A 124 2.30 1.61 -15.48
N LEU A 125 1.52 0.68 -14.93
CA LEU A 125 0.83 -0.34 -15.72
C LEU A 125 -0.55 0.13 -16.20
N ASP A 126 -0.96 -0.37 -17.37
CA ASP A 126 -2.36 -0.43 -17.80
C ASP A 126 -2.77 -1.89 -18.06
N LEU A 127 -3.47 -2.48 -17.09
CA LEU A 127 -3.93 -3.87 -17.19
C LEU A 127 -5.35 -4.00 -17.76
N SER A 128 -5.99 -2.89 -18.13
CA SER A 128 -7.34 -2.87 -18.71
C SER A 128 -7.48 -3.76 -19.96
N PRO A 129 -6.53 -3.76 -20.92
CA PRO A 129 -6.60 -4.64 -22.09
C PRO A 129 -6.58 -6.14 -21.77
N TYR A 130 -6.19 -6.52 -20.55
CA TYR A 130 -6.07 -7.91 -20.09
C TYR A 130 -7.22 -8.32 -19.16
N GLY A 131 -8.30 -7.55 -19.15
CA GLY A 131 -9.52 -7.83 -18.39
C GLY A 131 -9.45 -7.43 -16.91
N PHE A 132 -8.50 -6.59 -16.53
CA PHE A 132 -8.47 -6.00 -15.20
C PHE A 132 -9.26 -4.68 -15.18
N THR A 133 -9.80 -4.34 -14.02
CA THR A 133 -10.33 -3.01 -13.71
C THR A 133 -9.50 -2.40 -12.60
N LEU A 134 -9.34 -1.07 -12.62
CA LEU A 134 -8.69 -0.36 -11.53
C LEU A 134 -9.62 -0.40 -10.30
N LEU A 135 -9.19 -1.06 -9.23
CA LEU A 135 -9.94 -1.11 -7.98
C LEU A 135 -9.81 0.21 -7.22
N PHE A 136 -8.59 0.72 -7.10
CA PHE A 136 -8.31 2.05 -6.55
C PHE A 136 -6.90 2.53 -6.93
N GLU A 137 -6.70 3.85 -6.77
CA GLU A 137 -5.39 4.50 -6.82
C GLU A 137 -5.14 5.25 -5.50
N ALA A 138 -3.93 5.10 -4.97
CA ALA A 138 -3.44 5.74 -3.76
C ALA A 138 -2.07 6.39 -4.01
N GLN A 139 -1.54 7.06 -2.99
CA GLN A 139 -0.19 7.62 -3.00
C GLN A 139 0.66 6.95 -1.94
N TRP A 140 1.86 6.50 -2.30
CA TRP A 140 2.92 6.22 -1.34
C TRP A 140 3.29 7.49 -0.61
N LEU A 141 3.55 7.35 0.69
CA LEU A 141 3.76 8.44 1.61
C LEU A 141 4.97 8.13 2.49
N ARG A 142 5.74 9.18 2.79
CA ARG A 142 6.84 9.11 3.75
C ARG A 142 6.80 10.28 4.71
N HIS A 143 6.87 9.99 5.99
CA HIS A 143 7.07 10.99 7.03
C HIS A 143 8.54 10.92 7.49
N PRO A 144 9.21 12.07 7.68
CA PRO A 144 10.56 12.06 8.27
C PRO A 144 10.54 11.39 9.65
N GLY A 145 11.62 10.73 10.05
CA GLY A 145 11.67 10.15 11.40
C GLY A 145 11.44 11.21 12.48
N GLY A 146 10.84 10.79 13.59
CA GLY A 146 10.72 11.64 14.78
C GLY A 146 12.08 11.88 15.44
N PRO A 147 12.10 12.51 16.62
CA PRO A 147 13.33 12.71 17.38
C PRO A 147 14.14 11.42 17.52
N SER A 148 15.47 11.50 17.42
CA SER A 148 16.36 10.32 17.50
C SER A 148 16.42 9.68 18.89
N THR A 149 15.76 10.27 19.88
CA THR A 149 15.68 9.75 21.25
C THR A 149 14.30 9.17 21.51
N ARG A 150 14.28 7.94 22.02
CA ARG A 150 13.04 7.27 22.46
C ARG A 150 12.36 8.08 23.55
N GLY A 151 11.09 8.42 23.32
CA GLY A 151 10.20 8.88 24.38
C GLY A 151 10.01 7.79 25.43
N PRO A 152 9.82 8.14 26.71
CA PRO A 152 9.75 7.15 27.79
C PRO A 152 8.50 6.26 27.70
N HIS A 153 7.43 6.74 27.07
CA HIS A 153 6.13 6.09 27.01
C HIS A 153 5.48 6.29 25.64
N LEU A 154 4.64 5.32 25.25
CA LEU A 154 3.71 5.49 24.14
C LEU A 154 2.77 6.68 24.40
N PRO A 155 2.14 7.25 23.35
CA PRO A 155 1.11 8.27 23.52
C PRO A 155 0.02 7.82 24.48
N GLU A 156 -0.66 8.78 25.11
CA GLU A 156 -1.72 8.49 26.06
C GLU A 156 -2.74 7.51 25.46
N GLN A 157 -3.13 6.50 26.24
CA GLN A 157 -4.09 5.46 25.87
C GLN A 157 -3.65 4.49 24.75
N TRP A 158 -2.50 4.69 24.13
CA TRP A 158 -1.94 3.74 23.17
C TRP A 158 -1.16 2.64 23.88
N SER A 159 -1.38 1.39 23.47
CA SER A 159 -0.62 0.24 23.96
C SER A 159 -0.41 -0.81 22.87
N VAL A 160 0.61 -1.63 23.08
CA VAL A 160 0.88 -2.82 22.25
C VAL A 160 -0.14 -3.90 22.61
N ILE A 161 -0.68 -4.57 21.59
CA ILE A 161 -1.50 -5.75 21.77
C ILE A 161 -0.58 -6.95 22.02
N ASP A 162 -0.78 -7.62 23.14
CA ASP A 162 0.08 -8.68 23.66
C ASP A 162 -0.68 -9.99 23.98
N SER A 163 -1.97 -10.06 23.64
CA SER A 163 -2.80 -11.25 23.87
C SER A 163 -3.65 -11.62 22.66
N ALA A 164 -3.87 -12.93 22.49
CA ALA A 164 -4.67 -13.49 21.41
C ALA A 164 -6.11 -12.92 21.41
N ASP A 165 -6.75 -12.82 22.58
CA ASP A 165 -8.11 -12.28 22.72
C ASP A 165 -8.22 -10.82 22.26
N ARG A 166 -7.21 -10.01 22.58
CA ARG A 166 -7.16 -8.60 22.14
C ARG A 166 -6.88 -8.51 20.65
N LEU A 167 -5.99 -9.34 20.11
CA LEU A 167 -5.73 -9.38 18.66
C LEU A 167 -6.96 -9.82 17.87
N ALA A 168 -7.71 -10.82 18.37
CA ALA A 168 -8.94 -11.27 17.76
C ALA A 168 -10.00 -10.15 17.74
N THR A 169 -10.14 -9.43 18.87
CA THR A 169 -11.04 -8.27 18.98
C THR A 169 -10.64 -7.16 18.00
N TRP A 170 -9.36 -6.79 17.99
CA TRP A 170 -8.81 -5.80 17.08
C TRP A 170 -9.05 -6.16 15.61
N SER A 171 -8.82 -7.43 15.26
CA SER A 171 -9.00 -7.93 13.90
C SER A 171 -10.47 -7.97 13.50
N ALA A 172 -11.38 -8.23 14.42
CA ALA A 172 -12.81 -8.16 14.15
C ALA A 172 -13.28 -6.73 13.88
N ILE A 173 -12.79 -5.74 14.63
CA ILE A 173 -13.12 -4.32 14.42
C ILE A 173 -12.59 -3.83 13.07
N HIS A 174 -11.37 -4.22 12.71
CA HIS A 174 -10.70 -3.80 11.47
C HIS A 174 -11.12 -4.60 10.22
N ASP A 175 -12.04 -5.56 10.33
CA ASP A 175 -12.39 -6.51 9.26
C ASP A 175 -11.16 -7.26 8.69
N TYR A 176 -10.28 -7.66 9.61
CA TYR A 176 -8.98 -8.29 9.36
C TYR A 176 -8.87 -9.68 9.98
N ALA A 177 -10.00 -10.24 10.41
CA ALA A 177 -10.07 -11.53 11.08
C ALA A 177 -9.48 -12.64 10.19
N GLY A 178 -8.59 -13.44 10.78
CA GLY A 178 -7.92 -14.53 10.09
C GLY A 178 -6.74 -14.11 9.21
N VAL A 179 -6.45 -12.81 9.04
CA VAL A 179 -5.25 -12.37 8.30
C VAL A 179 -4.06 -12.20 9.23
N LEU A 180 -4.23 -11.42 10.32
CA LEU A 180 -3.28 -11.38 11.43
C LEU A 180 -3.52 -12.59 12.34
N THR A 181 -2.61 -13.56 12.27
CA THR A 181 -2.62 -14.72 13.17
C THR A 181 -1.99 -14.37 14.51
N GLU A 182 -2.14 -15.23 15.53
CA GLU A 182 -1.48 -15.05 16.83
C GLU A 182 0.05 -14.97 16.74
N GLU A 183 0.65 -15.49 15.66
CA GLU A 183 2.09 -15.37 15.37
C GLU A 183 2.52 -13.90 15.25
N ALA A 184 1.62 -13.00 14.85
CA ALA A 184 1.91 -11.56 14.79
C ALA A 184 2.29 -10.97 16.16
N LEU A 185 1.86 -11.57 17.29
CA LEU A 185 2.18 -11.10 18.64
C LEU A 185 3.64 -11.35 19.02
N SER A 186 4.27 -12.36 18.43
CA SER A 186 5.67 -12.73 18.68
C SER A 186 6.57 -12.47 17.48
N HIS A 187 6.01 -11.97 16.37
CA HIS A 187 6.77 -11.69 15.16
C HIS A 187 7.75 -10.53 15.37
N PRO A 188 9.05 -10.70 15.10
CA PRO A 188 10.09 -9.74 15.48
C PRO A 188 9.98 -8.38 14.79
N ARG A 189 9.27 -8.33 13.65
CA ARG A 189 9.09 -7.11 12.86
C ARG A 189 7.73 -6.45 13.04
N LEU A 190 6.74 -7.12 13.64
CA LEU A 190 5.38 -6.58 13.71
C LEU A 190 5.10 -6.04 15.11
N THR A 191 4.37 -4.93 15.17
CA THR A 191 3.84 -4.41 16.43
C THR A 191 2.41 -3.95 16.18
N VAL A 192 1.46 -4.68 16.76
CA VAL A 192 0.03 -4.32 16.69
C VAL A 192 -0.29 -3.36 17.83
N LEU A 193 -0.92 -2.25 17.49
CA LEU A 193 -1.25 -1.17 18.40
C LEU A 193 -2.75 -0.97 18.50
N ALA A 194 -3.20 -0.59 19.69
CA ALA A 194 -4.55 -0.12 19.92
C ALA A 194 -4.55 1.10 20.84
N ARG A 195 -5.46 2.04 20.55
CA ARG A 195 -5.85 3.11 21.48
C ARG A 195 -7.09 2.69 22.25
N TYR A 196 -7.09 2.92 23.56
CA TYR A 196 -8.18 2.51 24.44
C TYR A 196 -8.89 3.69 25.10
N GLN A 197 -10.19 3.54 25.35
CA GLN A 197 -10.89 4.31 26.37
C GLN A 197 -11.51 3.33 27.37
N GLY A 198 -10.88 3.22 28.54
CA GLY A 198 -11.21 2.13 29.46
C GLY A 198 -10.86 0.77 28.87
N MET A 199 -11.87 -0.05 28.61
CA MET A 199 -11.71 -1.38 28.01
C MET A 199 -11.97 -1.40 26.49
N ASP A 200 -12.53 -0.32 25.95
CA ASP A 200 -12.95 -0.25 24.56
C ASP A 200 -11.78 0.18 23.66
N MET A 201 -11.59 -0.51 22.54
CA MET A 201 -10.62 -0.11 21.51
C MET A 201 -11.25 0.94 20.60
N LEU A 202 -10.66 2.13 20.56
CA LEU A 202 -11.13 3.24 19.74
C LEU A 202 -10.37 3.41 18.44
N ALA A 203 -9.14 2.92 18.38
CA ALA A 203 -8.32 2.99 17.18
C ALA A 203 -7.29 1.87 17.17
N GLY A 204 -6.74 1.60 16.00
CA GLY A 204 -5.68 0.63 15.83
C GLY A 204 -4.76 0.95 14.67
N ALA A 205 -3.57 0.36 14.73
CA ALA A 205 -2.55 0.45 13.71
C ALA A 205 -1.63 -0.77 13.81
N VAL A 206 -0.91 -1.06 12.74
CA VAL A 206 0.22 -1.99 12.78
C VAL A 206 1.47 -1.25 12.32
N LEU A 207 2.55 -1.44 13.07
CA LEU A 207 3.89 -1.07 12.64
C LEU A 207 4.62 -2.29 12.15
N ASN A 208 5.33 -2.17 11.03
CA ASN A 208 6.26 -3.18 10.57
C ASN A 208 7.67 -2.60 10.38
N ASP A 209 8.64 -3.11 11.12
CA ASP A 209 10.05 -2.76 10.96
C ASP A 209 10.57 -3.36 9.65
N ALA A 210 10.85 -2.51 8.66
CA ALA A 210 11.37 -2.93 7.38
C ALA A 210 12.90 -2.81 7.28
N GLY A 211 13.57 -2.26 8.30
CA GLY A 211 14.99 -1.88 8.27
C GLY A 211 15.18 -0.38 8.03
N PRO A 212 15.21 0.11 6.77
CA PRO A 212 15.46 1.52 6.50
C PRO A 212 14.28 2.42 6.88
N THR A 213 13.08 1.86 6.99
CA THR A 213 11.85 2.56 7.35
C THR A 213 10.96 1.67 8.22
N VAL A 214 9.97 2.30 8.85
CA VAL A 214 8.87 1.61 9.53
C VAL A 214 7.62 1.78 8.69
N GLY A 215 7.01 0.68 8.26
CA GLY A 215 5.70 0.72 7.65
C GLY A 215 4.64 1.00 8.72
N LEU A 216 3.74 1.93 8.42
CA LEU A 216 2.51 2.20 9.19
C LEU A 216 1.33 1.76 8.34
N SER A 217 0.61 0.74 8.80
CA SER A 217 -0.49 0.12 8.08
C SER A 217 -1.68 -0.17 8.99
N ASN A 218 -2.78 -0.64 8.39
CA ASN A 218 -4.01 -1.02 9.09
C ASN A 218 -4.52 0.03 10.07
N LEU A 219 -4.45 1.29 9.68
CA LEU A 219 -5.02 2.39 10.44
C LEU A 219 -6.53 2.25 10.46
N TRP A 220 -7.11 2.37 11.65
CA TRP A 220 -8.55 2.52 11.81
C TRP A 220 -8.88 3.32 13.05
N SER A 221 -10.01 4.00 13.02
CA SER A 221 -10.64 4.65 14.15
C SER A 221 -12.10 4.22 14.18
N LEU A 222 -12.65 4.02 15.37
CA LEU A 222 -14.04 3.62 15.57
C LEU A 222 -14.97 4.72 15.05
N ASP A 223 -16.04 4.32 14.36
CA ASP A 223 -17.02 5.25 13.79
C ASP A 223 -17.53 6.25 14.85
N GLY A 224 -17.58 7.54 14.47
CA GLY A 224 -17.98 8.63 15.37
C GLY A 224 -16.84 9.22 16.21
N HIS A 225 -15.61 8.69 16.11
CA HIS A 225 -14.41 9.29 16.71
C HIS A 225 -13.55 9.98 15.64
N SER A 226 -12.75 10.97 16.07
CA SER A 226 -11.75 11.60 15.21
C SER A 226 -10.68 10.60 14.79
N SER A 227 -10.12 10.76 13.59
CA SER A 227 -8.97 9.98 13.14
C SER A 227 -7.81 10.11 14.14
N ASP A 228 -7.32 8.99 14.64
CA ASP A 228 -6.26 8.89 15.65
C ASP A 228 -4.88 8.59 15.02
N VAL A 229 -4.70 8.92 13.74
CA VAL A 229 -3.46 8.65 12.98
C VAL A 229 -2.25 9.42 13.52
N ASP A 230 -2.45 10.57 14.17
CA ASP A 230 -1.42 11.32 14.88
C ASP A 230 -0.90 10.54 16.10
N GLY A 231 -1.78 9.87 16.84
CA GLY A 231 -1.42 8.95 17.91
C GLY A 231 -0.61 7.75 17.41
N ALA A 232 -1.03 7.14 16.30
CA ALA A 232 -0.29 6.04 15.67
C ALA A 232 1.11 6.47 15.21
N LEU A 233 1.22 7.65 14.58
CA LEU A 233 2.49 8.23 14.16
C LEU A 233 3.42 8.51 15.36
N ALA A 234 2.88 9.09 16.44
CA ALA A 234 3.65 9.35 17.65
C ALA A 234 4.11 8.04 18.34
N ALA A 235 3.30 6.98 18.28
CA ALA A 235 3.69 5.64 18.71
C ALA A 235 4.84 5.09 17.85
N ALA A 236 4.79 5.27 16.53
CA ALA A 236 5.89 4.90 15.63
C ALA A 236 7.19 5.62 15.97
N HIS A 237 7.17 6.94 16.16
CA HIS A 237 8.35 7.72 16.56
C HIS A 237 8.91 7.30 17.92
N THR A 238 8.03 6.90 18.85
CA THR A 238 8.44 6.42 20.17
C THR A 238 9.14 5.06 20.07
N MET A 239 8.64 4.15 19.24
CA MET A 239 9.20 2.80 19.13
C MET A 239 10.41 2.73 18.21
N TYR A 240 10.47 3.59 17.20
CA TYR A 240 11.53 3.64 16.20
C TYR A 240 12.08 5.06 16.04
N PRO A 241 12.82 5.58 17.04
CA PRO A 241 13.34 6.94 17.02
C PRO A 241 14.22 7.18 15.79
N GLY A 242 14.06 8.33 15.13
CA GLY A 242 14.81 8.69 13.94
C GLY A 242 14.51 7.90 12.66
N HIS A 243 13.72 6.82 12.72
CA HIS A 243 13.38 6.04 11.53
C HIS A 243 12.24 6.71 10.76
N PRO A 244 12.36 6.89 9.43
CA PRO A 244 11.26 7.35 8.60
C PRO A 244 10.06 6.39 8.67
N VAL A 245 8.87 6.95 8.56
CA VAL A 245 7.62 6.18 8.56
C VAL A 245 7.03 6.20 7.17
N THR A 246 6.67 5.05 6.62
CA THR A 246 6.09 4.92 5.28
C THR A 246 4.68 4.35 5.34
N ALA A 247 3.81 4.84 4.47
CA ALA A 247 2.43 4.36 4.31
C ALA A 247 2.03 4.51 2.83
N TYR A 248 0.82 4.10 2.47
CA TYR A 248 0.13 4.71 1.34
C TYR A 248 -1.32 4.96 1.73
N ALA A 249 -1.93 5.97 1.14
CA ALA A 249 -3.31 6.32 1.44
C ALA A 249 -3.99 6.99 0.24
N GLN A 250 -5.31 7.08 0.31
CA GLN A 250 -6.17 7.77 -0.65
C GLN A 250 -7.24 8.59 0.08
N GLY A 251 -7.89 9.52 -0.63
CA GLY A 251 -9.00 10.30 -0.09
C GLY A 251 -8.67 11.07 1.19
N ASP A 252 -9.56 11.02 2.17
CA ASP A 252 -9.45 11.78 3.43
C ASP A 252 -8.23 11.34 4.27
N GLU A 253 -7.88 10.05 4.22
CA GLU A 253 -6.70 9.53 4.92
C GLU A 253 -5.40 10.11 4.35
N LEU A 254 -5.30 10.24 3.03
CA LEU A 254 -4.18 10.90 2.36
C LEU A 254 -4.08 12.38 2.78
N ALA A 255 -5.22 13.09 2.79
CA ALA A 255 -5.26 14.48 3.22
C ALA A 255 -4.80 14.64 4.68
N ARG A 256 -5.24 13.75 5.57
CA ARG A 256 -4.87 13.77 6.99
C ARG A 256 -3.39 13.45 7.21
N LEU A 257 -2.85 12.43 6.55
CA LEU A 257 -1.42 12.09 6.65
C LEU A 257 -0.54 13.23 6.11
N THR A 258 -0.96 13.87 5.02
CA THR A 258 -0.23 15.03 4.46
C THR A 258 -0.22 16.21 5.45
N GLN A 259 -1.33 16.49 6.13
CA GLN A 259 -1.37 17.51 7.20
C GLN A 259 -0.45 17.20 8.38
N LEU A 260 -0.17 15.91 8.62
CA LEU A 260 0.78 15.47 9.64
C LEU A 260 2.23 15.49 9.17
N GLY A 261 2.51 15.90 7.93
CA GLY A 261 3.88 16.04 7.42
C GLY A 261 4.38 14.85 6.59
N PHE A 262 3.50 13.91 6.23
CA PHE A 262 3.86 12.93 5.20
C PHE A 262 3.97 13.62 3.84
N VAL A 263 5.01 13.28 3.08
CA VAL A 263 5.21 13.69 1.70
C VAL A 263 4.85 12.56 0.73
N PRO A 264 4.08 12.84 -0.35
CA PRO A 264 3.83 11.87 -1.41
C PRO A 264 5.10 11.49 -2.17
N LEU A 265 5.23 10.21 -2.51
CA LEU A 265 6.38 9.65 -3.23
C LEU A 265 6.03 9.12 -4.63
N GLY A 266 4.76 8.82 -4.88
CA GLY A 266 4.31 8.29 -6.16
C GLY A 266 3.05 7.45 -6.05
N PRO A 267 2.45 7.08 -7.19
CA PRO A 267 1.20 6.34 -7.22
C PRO A 267 1.36 4.89 -6.78
N HIS A 268 0.30 4.36 -6.17
CA HIS A 268 0.07 2.94 -5.96
C HIS A 268 -1.31 2.59 -6.51
N ARG A 269 -1.37 1.67 -7.47
CA ARG A 269 -2.63 1.18 -8.06
C ARG A 269 -2.85 -0.28 -7.70
N VAL A 270 -4.12 -0.64 -7.51
CA VAL A 270 -4.52 -2.05 -7.42
C VAL A 270 -5.48 -2.36 -8.54
N TRP A 271 -5.10 -3.34 -9.35
CA TRP A 271 -5.89 -3.85 -10.47
C TRP A 271 -6.58 -5.13 -10.04
N LEU A 272 -7.86 -5.28 -10.36
CA LEU A 272 -8.67 -6.45 -10.04
C LEU A 272 -9.13 -7.11 -11.33
N ARG A 273 -8.96 -8.43 -11.42
CA ARG A 273 -9.63 -9.25 -12.43
C ARG A 273 -10.50 -10.23 -11.68
N SER A 274 -11.80 -9.98 -11.69
CA SER A 274 -12.77 -10.91 -11.15
C SER A 274 -13.04 -12.01 -12.17
N GLY A 275 -13.13 -13.25 -11.70
CA GLY A 275 -13.64 -14.32 -12.53
C GLY A 275 -15.08 -14.00 -12.86
N SER A 276 -15.42 -13.91 -14.15
CA SER A 276 -16.83 -13.88 -14.55
C SER A 276 -17.46 -15.16 -14.01
N THR A 277 -18.30 -15.06 -12.98
CA THR A 277 -19.25 -16.14 -12.71
C THR A 277 -20.20 -16.15 -13.91
N PRO A 278 -20.25 -17.22 -14.72
CA PRO A 278 -21.24 -17.33 -15.78
C PRO A 278 -22.67 -17.33 -15.22
#